data_AF-A0A3S4ZKL8-F1
#
_entry.id   AF-A0A3S4ZKL8-F1
#
_cell.length_a   1.000
_cell.length_b   1.000
_cell.length_c   1.000
_cell.angle_alpha   90.00
_cell.angle_beta   90.00
_cell.angle_gamma   90.00
#
_symmetry.space_group_name_H-M   'P 1'
#
loop_
_entity.id
_entity.type
_entity.pdbx_description
1 polymer ?
#
loop_
_entity_poly.entity_id
_entity_poly.type
_entity_poly.pdbx_seq_one_letter_code
_entity_poly.pdbx_strand_id
1 'polypeptide(L)' 'MRAKNGSNGYDKTFAHPIHEVCRFGGAELHSVAALLGGLAAQEVIKLVTHQFVPITRPLIYNAITSETYLLELT' A
#
# COMPACT_ATOMS: atom_id res chain seq x y z
N MET A 1 -18.94 -25.78 -15.71
CA MET A 1 -19.18 -26.38 -14.37
C MET A 1 -18.81 -25.35 -13.32
N ARG A 2 -19.80 -24.92 -12.52
CA ARG A 2 -19.66 -23.85 -11.54
C ARG A 2 -19.40 -24.48 -10.18
N ALA A 3 -18.15 -24.49 -9.74
CA ALA A 3 -17.82 -24.81 -8.35
C ALA A 3 -18.14 -23.57 -7.49
N LYS A 4 -19.37 -23.48 -6.98
CA LYS A 4 -19.63 -22.69 -5.77
C LYS A 4 -19.21 -23.56 -4.59
N ASN A 5 -17.94 -23.46 -4.18
CA ASN A 5 -17.50 -24.02 -2.90
C ASN A 5 -17.46 -22.90 -1.87
N GLY A 6 -18.14 -23.13 -0.74
CA GLY A 6 -18.19 -22.22 0.39
C GLY A 6 -16.79 -21.93 0.90
N SER A 7 -16.31 -20.72 0.62
CA SER A 7 -15.04 -20.25 1.15
C SER A 7 -15.26 -19.87 2.62
N ASN A 8 -14.81 -20.75 3.50
CA ASN A 8 -14.61 -20.48 4.92
C ASN A 8 -13.79 -19.19 5.06
N GLY A 9 -14.23 -18.23 5.88
CA GLY A 9 -13.70 -16.85 5.89
C GLY A 9 -12.19 -16.74 6.11
N TYR A 10 -11.58 -17.73 6.78
CA TYR A 10 -10.17 -17.78 7.14
C TYR A 10 -9.22 -18.03 5.95
N ASP A 11 -9.70 -18.68 4.88
CA ASP A 11 -8.88 -18.98 3.69
C ASP A 11 -8.52 -17.70 2.91
N LYS A 12 -9.48 -16.77 2.80
CA LYS A 12 -9.27 -15.49 2.09
C LYS A 12 -8.32 -14.56 2.82
N THR A 13 -8.27 -14.61 4.15
CA THR A 13 -7.47 -13.68 4.97
C THR A 13 -5.97 -13.87 4.75
N PHE A 14 -5.50 -15.11 4.56
CA PHE A 14 -4.06 -15.40 4.44
C PHE A 14 -3.63 -15.82 3.03
N ALA A 15 -4.42 -16.61 2.30
CA ALA A 15 -3.98 -17.11 1.00
C ALA A 15 -3.96 -16.01 -0.08
N HIS A 16 -4.91 -15.07 -0.02
CA HIS A 16 -5.06 -14.05 -1.04
C HIS A 16 -3.91 -13.02 -1.04
N PRO A 17 -3.49 -12.42 0.11
CA PRO A 17 -2.37 -11.49 0.11
C PRO A 17 -1.05 -12.14 -0.32
N ILE A 18 -0.79 -13.37 0.09
CA ILE A 18 0.45 -14.10 -0.29
C ILE A 18 0.50 -14.34 -1.79
N HIS A 19 -0.60 -14.82 -2.38
CA HIS A 19 -0.68 -15.01 -3.83
C HIS A 19 -0.45 -13.69 -4.59
N GLU A 20 -0.98 -12.58 -4.06
CA GLU A 20 -0.84 -11.28 -4.68
C GLU A 20 0.60 -10.73 -4.62
N VAL A 21 1.32 -10.98 -3.52
CA VAL A 21 2.75 -10.66 -3.41
C VAL A 21 3.56 -11.48 -4.42
N CYS A 22 3.28 -12.78 -4.57
CA CYS A 22 3.92 -13.62 -5.60
C CYS A 22 3.59 -13.15 -7.03
N ARG A 23 2.33 -12.74 -7.29
CA ARG A 23 1.88 -12.20 -8.58
C ARG A 23 2.60 -10.91 -8.94
N PHE A 24 2.84 -10.05 -7.95
CA PHE A 24 3.59 -8.81 -8.13
C PHE A 24 5.05 -9.08 -8.51
N GLY A 25 5.65 -10.14 -7.97
CA GLY A 25 6.98 -10.62 -8.40
C GLY A 25 8.12 -9.62 -8.21
N GLY A 26 7.95 -8.62 -7.34
CA GLY A 26 8.92 -7.55 -7.13
C GLY A 26 8.99 -6.51 -8.26
N ALA A 27 7.97 -6.44 -9.12
CA ALA A 27 7.90 -5.42 -10.16
C ALA A 27 7.82 -3.99 -9.58
N GLU A 28 8.10 -2.97 -10.37
CA GLU A 28 7.89 -1.58 -9.98
C GLU A 28 6.92 -0.92 -10.96
N LEU A 29 5.67 -0.75 -10.54
CA LEU A 29 4.63 -0.17 -11.38
C LEU A 29 4.86 1.34 -11.48
N HIS A 30 5.06 1.85 -12.70
CA HIS A 30 5.32 3.27 -12.95
C HIS A 30 4.32 4.20 -12.27
N SER A 31 3.02 3.89 -12.34
CA SER A 31 1.97 4.70 -11.70
C SER A 31 2.09 4.75 -10.18
N VAL A 32 2.42 3.61 -9.55
CA VAL A 32 2.60 3.51 -8.10
C VAL A 32 3.87 4.24 -7.67
N ALA A 33 4.97 4.06 -8.42
CA ALA A 33 6.21 4.76 -8.19
C ALA A 33 6.05 6.29 -8.34
N ALA A 34 5.35 6.76 -9.37
CA ALA A 34 5.06 8.17 -9.58
C ALA A 34 4.23 8.78 -8.43
N LEU A 35 3.20 8.06 -7.96
CA LEU A 35 2.40 8.49 -6.82
C LEU A 35 3.25 8.59 -5.54
N LEU A 36 3.97 7.51 -5.20
CA LEU A 36 4.82 7.47 -4.00
C LEU A 36 5.93 8.52 -4.06
N GLY A 37 6.53 8.73 -5.24
CA GLY A 37 7.53 9.77 -5.47
C GLY A 37 6.96 11.18 -5.25
N GLY A 38 5.73 11.45 -5.69
CA GLY A 38 5.04 12.71 -5.44
C GLY A 38 4.77 12.95 -3.95
N LEU A 39 4.31 11.93 -3.24
CA LEU A 39 4.11 12.00 -1.78
C LEU A 39 5.43 12.26 -1.05
N ALA A 40 6.48 11.51 -1.39
CA ALA A 40 7.80 11.69 -0.80
C ALA A 40 8.38 13.08 -1.09
N ALA A 41 8.27 13.58 -2.33
CA ALA A 41 8.73 14.91 -2.69
C ALA A 41 8.01 16.00 -1.88
N GLN A 42 6.70 15.86 -1.66
CA GLN A 42 5.96 16.80 -0.85
C GLN A 42 6.42 16.78 0.62
N GLU A 43 6.64 15.60 1.21
CA GLU A 43 7.19 15.52 2.58
C GLU A 43 8.58 16.16 2.68
N VAL A 44 9.43 15.98 1.67
CA VAL A 44 10.74 16.65 1.60
C VAL A 44 10.58 18.18 1.58
N ILE A 45 9.66 18.72 0.78
CA ILE A 45 9.39 20.17 0.74
C ILE A 45 8.96 20.68 2.11
N LYS A 46 8.07 19.96 2.81
CA LYS A 46 7.64 20.32 4.17
C LYS A 46 8.81 20.41 5.13
N LEU A 47 9.71 19.42 5.09
CA LEU A 47 10.90 19.38 5.95
C LEU A 47 11.87 20.52 5.64
N VAL A 48 12.16 20.78 4.36
CA VAL A 48 13.12 21.81 3.93
C VAL A 48 12.63 23.22 4.20
N THR A 49 11.34 23.48 3.95
CA THR A 49 10.77 24.83 4.09
C THR A 49 10.36 25.14 5.53
N HIS A 50 10.31 24.14 6.41
CA HIS A 50 9.67 24.23 7.72
C HIS A 50 8.23 24.75 7.66
N GLN A 51 7.54 24.50 6.54
CA GLN A 51 6.14 24.84 6.35
C GLN A 51 5.32 23.55 6.36
N PHE A 52 4.13 23.61 6.96
CA PHE A 52 3.23 22.48 7.17
C PHE A 52 3.76 21.42 8.16
N VAL A 53 2.91 20.44 8.46
CA VAL A 53 3.23 19.36 9.41
C VAL A 53 3.66 18.11 8.62
N PRO A 54 4.87 17.57 8.86
CA PRO A 54 5.33 16.33 8.23
C PRO A 54 4.62 15.11 8.82
N ILE A 55 4.47 14.06 8.00
CA ILE A 55 3.95 12.77 8.43
C ILE A 55 5.01 12.06 9.27
N THR A 56 4.68 11.72 10.51
CA THR A 56 5.60 11.09 11.47
C THR A 56 5.53 9.57 11.49
N ARG A 57 4.47 9.00 10.92
CA ARG A 57 4.17 7.57 10.95
C ARG A 57 4.48 6.93 9.60
N PRO A 58 4.88 5.64 9.57
CA PRO A 58 5.03 4.92 8.32
C PRO A 58 3.72 4.93 7.53
N LEU A 59 3.80 5.36 6.27
CA LEU A 59 2.68 5.40 5.35
C LEU A 59 2.70 4.16 4.46
N ILE A 60 1.56 3.47 4.38
CA ILE A 60 1.35 2.32 3.50
C ILE A 60 0.29 2.70 2.46
N TYR A 61 0.63 2.53 1.19
CA TYR A 61 -0.30 2.71 0.07
C TYR A 61 -0.62 1.36 -0.58
N ASN A 62 -1.90 0.98 -0.60
CA ASN A 62 -2.38 -0.19 -1.31
C ASN A 62 -2.90 0.23 -2.69
N ALA A 63 -2.12 -0.04 -3.74
CA ALA A 63 -2.48 0.29 -5.11
C ALA A 63 -3.64 -0.56 -5.70
N ILE A 64 -4.00 -1.68 -5.07
CA ILE A 64 -5.08 -2.57 -5.54
C ILE A 64 -6.44 -1.98 -5.18
N THR A 65 -6.59 -1.47 -3.96
CA THR A 65 -7.84 -0.82 -3.48
C THR A 65 -7.77 0.70 -3.54
N SER A 66 -6.60 1.27 -3.86
CA SER A 66 -6.32 2.71 -3.84
C SER A 66 -6.52 3.35 -2.46
N GLU A 67 -6.18 2.62 -1.40
CA GLU A 67 -6.30 3.07 -0.02
C GLU A 67 -4.93 3.40 0.58
N THR A 68 -4.91 4.36 1.51
CA THR A 68 -3.69 4.79 2.21
C THR A 68 -3.90 4.69 3.72
N TYR A 69 -2.90 4.17 4.43
CA TYR A 69 -2.94 3.99 5.88
C TYR A 69 -1.69 4.55 6.53
N LEU A 70 -1.84 5.11 7.73
CA LEU A 70 -0.72 5.47 8.60
C LEU A 70 -0.63 4.43 9.72
N LEU A 71 0.50 3.74 9.79
CA LEU A 71 0.71 2.72 10.80
C LEU A 71 1.14 3.34 12.12
N GLU A 72 0.49 2.91 13.21
CA GLU A 72 0.95 3.20 14.56
C GLU A 72 1.83 2.05 15.03
N LEU A 73 3.13 2.32 15.14
CA LEU A 73 4.09 1.42 15.76
C LEU A 73 4.31 1.94 17.18
N THR A 74 3.68 1.27 18.16
CA THR A 74 3.86 1.52 19.60
C THR A 74 5.12 0.87 20.13
#